data_AF-A0A503I0S9-F1
#
_entry.id   AF-A0A503I0S9-F1
#
_cell.length_a   1.000
_cell.length_b   1.000
_cell.length_c   1.000
_cell.angle_alpha   90.00
_cell.angle_beta   90.00
_cell.angle_gamma   90.00
#
_symmetry.space_group_name_H-M   'P 1'
#
loop_
_entity.id
_entity.type
_entity.pdbx_description
1 polymer ?
#
loop_
_entity_poly.entity_id
_entity_poly.type
_entity_poly.pdbx_seq_one_letter_code
_entity_poly.pdbx_strand_id
1 'polypeptide(L)'
;MTAWELAIAARKSAYKNPPDLGANSPARWFSAAVEATAAKIIPIRQRIAIEAAAVVTATGHKDPGDCYLIATARIRRIPIMTRDGVIRGLATPDYLQITDC
;
A
#
# COMPACT_ATOMS: atom_id res chain seq x y z
N MET A 1 3.11 0.91 2.02
CA MET A 1 2.82 2.35 1.98
C MET A 1 3.00 2.84 0.55
N THR A 2 1.94 3.41 -0.02
CA THR A 2 1.88 3.98 -1.37
C THR A 2 2.29 5.46 -1.38
N ALA A 3 2.56 6.01 -2.57
CA ALA A 3 2.88 7.43 -2.72
C ALA A 3 1.74 8.36 -2.23
N TRP A 4 0.48 7.95 -2.45
CA TRP A 4 -0.70 8.70 -2.01
C TRP A 4 -0.83 8.70 -0.48
N GLU A 5 -0.68 7.53 0.16
CA GLU A 5 -0.72 7.42 1.62
C GLU A 5 0.40 8.24 2.27
N LEU A 6 1.61 8.19 1.73
CA LEU A 6 2.74 8.99 2.23
C LEU A 6 2.44 10.49 2.17
N ALA A 7 1.90 10.96 1.04
CA ALA A 7 1.56 12.36 0.84
C ALA A 7 0.46 12.87 1.80
N ILE A 8 -0.50 12.00 2.15
CA ILE A 8 -1.53 12.30 3.16
C ILE A 8 -0.95 12.23 4.57
N ALA A 9 -0.18 11.18 4.88
CA ALA A 9 0.38 10.95 6.20
C ALA A 9 1.34 12.07 6.60
N ALA A 10 2.13 12.60 5.66
CA ALA A 10 3.03 13.73 5.89
C ALA A 10 2.30 15.05 6.24
N ARG A 11 0.99 15.15 6.00
CA ARG A 11 0.17 16.33 6.35
C ARG A 11 -0.50 16.20 7.72
N LYS A 12 -0.37 15.05 8.38
CA LYS A 12 -0.95 14.87 9.72
C LYS A 12 -0.23 15.79 10.71
N SER A 13 -0.98 16.32 11.68
CA SER A 13 -0.39 17.14 12.74
C SER A 13 0.62 16.34 13.57
N ALA A 14 1.62 17.02 14.14
CA ALA A 14 2.71 16.42 14.91
C ALA A 14 2.24 15.48 16.04
N TYR A 15 1.12 15.78 16.70
CA TYR A 15 0.56 14.91 17.76
C TYR A 15 0.02 13.57 17.24
N LYS A 16 -0.19 13.43 15.92
CA LYS A 16 -0.56 12.16 15.25
C LYS A 16 0.66 11.41 14.71
N ASN A 17 1.86 11.81 15.13
CA ASN A 17 3.14 11.20 14.77
C ASN A 17 3.27 10.95 13.25
N PRO A 18 3.27 12.01 12.42
CA PRO A 18 3.45 11.86 10.98
C PRO A 18 4.81 11.22 10.67
N PRO A 19 4.97 10.59 9.49
CA PRO A 19 6.26 10.08 9.07
C PRO A 19 7.32 11.19 9.08
N ASP A 20 8.48 10.92 9.66
CA ASP A 20 9.64 11.80 9.57
C ASP A 20 10.31 11.61 8.20
N LEU A 21 10.21 12.64 7.36
CA LEU A 21 10.83 12.67 6.03
C LEU A 21 12.12 13.51 6.01
N GLY A 22 12.56 14.01 7.18
CA GLY A 22 13.61 15.00 7.30
C GLY A 22 13.28 16.28 6.53
N ALA A 23 14.27 16.82 5.82
CA ALA A 23 14.10 18.02 4.99
C ALA A 23 13.41 17.74 3.63
N ASN A 24 12.94 16.52 3.38
CA ASN A 24 12.39 16.13 2.07
C ASN A 24 10.88 16.35 1.99
N SER A 25 10.42 16.73 0.79
CA SER A 25 9.00 16.61 0.45
C SER A 25 8.61 15.13 0.27
N PRO A 26 7.33 14.75 0.41
CA PRO A 26 6.87 13.39 0.16
C PRO A 26 7.28 12.86 -1.22
N ALA A 27 7.25 13.71 -2.25
CA ALA A 27 7.64 13.33 -3.61
C ALA A 27 9.14 13.01 -3.73
N ARG A 28 10.00 13.84 -3.11
CA ARG A 28 11.45 13.61 -3.10
C ARG A 28 11.80 12.36 -2.30
N TRP A 29 11.23 12.21 -1.11
CA TRP A 29 11.45 11.03 -0.28
C TRP A 29 11.02 9.75 -1.01
N PHE A 30 9.83 9.74 -1.62
CA PHE A 30 9.33 8.56 -2.33
C PHE A 30 10.19 8.19 -3.52
N SER A 31 10.64 9.18 -4.31
CA SER A 31 11.53 8.94 -5.45
C SER A 31 12.87 8.34 -5.01
N ALA A 32 13.46 8.89 -3.94
CA ALA A 32 14.70 8.37 -3.36
C ALA A 32 14.53 6.94 -2.81
N ALA A 33 13.40 6.63 -2.18
CA ALA A 33 13.10 5.28 -1.69
C ALA A 33 12.97 4.27 -2.83
N VAL A 34 12.33 4.65 -3.94
CA VAL A 34 12.23 3.80 -5.13
C VAL A 34 13.60 3.52 -5.75
N GLU A 35 14.45 4.54 -5.85
CA GLU A 35 15.82 4.42 -6.36
C GLU A 35 16.68 3.52 -5.45
N ALA A 36 16.69 3.78 -4.14
CA ALA A 36 17.49 3.04 -3.17
C ALA A 36 17.14 1.55 -3.08
N THR A 37 15.89 1.19 -3.40
CA THR A 37 15.40 -0.20 -3.37
C THR A 37 15.39 -0.86 -4.75
N ALA A 38 15.75 -0.12 -5.81
CA ALA A 38 15.54 -0.53 -7.21
C ALA A 38 14.11 -1.02 -7.49
N ALA A 39 13.12 -0.47 -6.77
CA ALA A 39 11.73 -0.89 -6.87
C ALA A 39 11.11 -0.44 -8.19
N LYS A 40 10.06 -1.16 -8.61
CA LYS A 40 9.25 -0.80 -9.78
C LYS A 40 7.88 -0.31 -9.32
N ILE A 41 7.49 0.87 -9.79
CA ILE A 41 6.15 1.41 -9.51
C ILE A 41 5.12 0.67 -10.36
N ILE A 42 4.09 0.12 -9.71
CA ILE A 42 2.94 -0.46 -10.40
C ILE A 42 1.83 0.59 -10.47
N PRO A 43 1.49 1.11 -11.66
CA PRO A 43 0.41 2.08 -11.78
C PRO A 43 -0.95 1.41 -11.59
N ILE A 44 -1.86 2.12 -10.92
CA ILE A 44 -3.27 1.71 -10.81
C ILE A 44 -3.92 1.88 -12.17
N ARG A 45 -4.17 0.77 -12.86
CA ARG A 45 -4.92 0.71 -14.13
C ARG A 45 -6.36 0.26 -13.87
N GLN A 46 -7.23 0.39 -14.87
CA GLN A 46 -8.66 0.01 -14.80
C GLN A 46 -8.89 -1.34 -14.08
N ARG A 47 -8.15 -2.38 -14.44
CA ARG A 47 -8.31 -3.72 -13.82
C ARG A 47 -8.07 -3.69 -12.30
N ILE A 48 -7.04 -2.97 -11.85
CA ILE A 48 -6.71 -2.82 -10.43
C ILE A 48 -7.81 -2.02 -9.72
N ALA A 49 -8.31 -0.95 -10.34
CA ALA A 49 -9.39 -0.16 -9.76
C ALA A 49 -10.69 -0.95 -9.57
N ILE A 50 -11.07 -1.77 -10.55
CA ILE A 50 -12.25 -2.65 -10.45
C ILE A 50 -12.04 -3.71 -9.36
N GLU A 51 -10.88 -4.37 -9.34
CA GLU A 51 -10.58 -5.39 -8.32
C GLU A 51 -10.56 -4.78 -6.91
N ALA A 52 -10.07 -3.55 -6.73
CA ALA A 52 -10.06 -2.88 -5.43
C ALA A 52 -11.48 -2.70 -4.86
N ALA A 53 -12.48 -2.42 -5.71
CA ALA A 53 -13.88 -2.41 -5.29
C ALA A 53 -14.37 -3.80 -4.85
N ALA A 54 -13.93 -4.86 -5.54
CA ALA A 54 -14.29 -6.24 -5.20
C ALA A 54 -13.64 -6.72 -3.89
N VAL A 55 -12.46 -6.20 -3.51
CA VAL A 55 -11.82 -6.50 -2.21
C VAL A 55 -12.75 -6.19 -1.05
N VAL A 56 -13.46 -5.06 -1.11
CA VAL A 56 -14.41 -4.65 -0.06
C VAL A 56 -15.51 -5.68 0.13
N THR A 57 -16.10 -6.16 -0.97
CA THR A 57 -17.15 -7.18 -0.93
C THR A 57 -16.62 -8.54 -0.46
N ALA A 58 -15.40 -8.91 -0.88
CA ALA A 58 -14.82 -10.22 -0.58
C ALA A 58 -14.32 -10.35 0.87
N THR A 59 -13.84 -9.26 1.47
CA THR A 59 -13.14 -9.29 2.76
C THR A 59 -13.81 -8.47 3.85
N GLY A 60 -14.72 -7.56 3.49
CA GLY A 60 -15.24 -6.55 4.41
C GLY A 60 -14.23 -5.46 4.76
N HIS A 61 -13.00 -5.50 4.24
CA HIS A 61 -11.97 -4.46 4.46
C HIS A 61 -12.35 -3.19 3.69
N LYS A 62 -12.30 -2.04 4.36
CA LYS A 62 -12.86 -0.78 3.82
C LYS A 62 -11.85 0.33 3.62
N ASP A 63 -10.58 0.15 4.02
CA ASP A 63 -9.57 1.16 3.76
C ASP A 63 -9.26 1.19 2.24
N PRO A 64 -9.47 2.33 1.55
CA PRO A 64 -9.27 2.38 0.11
C PRO A 64 -7.81 2.11 -0.30
N GLY A 65 -6.82 2.60 0.46
CA GLY A 65 -5.40 2.42 0.16
C GLY A 65 -5.01 0.95 0.19
N ASP A 66 -5.42 0.26 1.25
CA ASP A 66 -5.22 -1.17 1.39
C ASP A 66 -5.96 -1.97 0.32
N CYS A 67 -7.19 -1.58 -0.03
CA CYS A 67 -7.93 -2.25 -1.11
C CYS A 67 -7.16 -2.18 -2.45
N TYR A 68 -6.54 -1.03 -2.75
CA TYR A 68 -5.68 -0.91 -3.94
C TYR A 68 -4.41 -1.75 -3.83
N LEU A 69 -3.78 -1.85 -2.65
CA LEU A 69 -2.61 -2.71 -2.42
C LEU A 69 -2.96 -4.19 -2.63
N ILE A 70 -4.04 -4.66 -1.99
CA ILE A 70 -4.55 -6.03 -2.08
C ILE A 70 -4.93 -6.37 -3.52
N ALA A 71 -5.69 -5.50 -4.20
CA ALA A 71 -6.06 -5.69 -5.59
C ALA A 71 -4.85 -5.75 -6.54
N THR A 72 -3.86 -4.89 -6.31
CA THR A 72 -2.61 -4.89 -7.08
C THR A 72 -1.86 -6.21 -6.91
N ALA A 73 -1.70 -6.67 -5.66
CA ALA A 73 -1.05 -7.92 -5.33
C ALA A 73 -1.73 -9.12 -6.00
N ARG A 74 -3.08 -9.17 -5.94
CA ARG A 74 -3.90 -10.23 -6.55
C ARG A 74 -3.76 -10.28 -8.06
N ILE A 75 -3.90 -9.14 -8.74
CA ILE A 75 -3.81 -9.07 -10.21
C ILE A 75 -2.40 -9.39 -10.70
N ARG A 76 -1.38 -8.93 -9.98
CA ARG A 76 0.02 -9.12 -10.36
C ARG A 76 0.63 -10.42 -9.84
N ARG A 77 -0.10 -11.15 -8.98
CA ARG A 77 0.33 -12.38 -8.31
C ARG A 77 1.67 -12.20 -7.60
N ILE A 78 1.76 -11.13 -6.82
CA ILE A 78 2.93 -10.81 -6.00
C ILE A 78 2.51 -10.75 -4.53
N PRO A 79 3.38 -11.15 -3.60
CA PRO A 79 3.08 -11.04 -2.17
C PRO A 79 3.09 -9.58 -1.71
N ILE A 80 2.37 -9.29 -0.62
CA ILE A 80 2.46 -8.01 0.09
C ILE A 80 3.45 -8.15 1.25
N MET A 81 4.37 -7.20 1.36
CA MET A 81 5.19 -7.01 2.56
C MET A 81 4.52 -5.96 3.46
N THR A 82 4.08 -6.33 4.65
CA THR A 82 3.36 -5.42 5.56
C THR A 82 3.52 -5.79 7.04
N ARG A 83 3.55 -4.78 7.91
CA ARG A 83 3.46 -4.93 9.38
C ARG A 83 2.02 -4.82 9.90
N ASP A 84 1.06 -4.51 9.03
CA ASP A 84 -0.34 -4.33 9.41
C ASP A 84 -0.98 -5.67 9.77
N GLY A 85 -1.45 -5.80 11.01
CA GLY A 85 -2.09 -7.02 11.52
C GLY A 85 -3.43 -7.34 10.86
N VAL A 86 -4.17 -6.32 10.41
CA VAL A 86 -5.45 -6.50 9.70
C VAL A 86 -5.19 -7.09 8.32
N ILE A 87 -4.27 -6.51 7.55
CA ILE A 87 -3.90 -7.08 6.23
C ILE A 87 -3.33 -8.50 6.40
N ARG A 88 -2.51 -8.73 7.44
CA ARG A 88 -2.01 -10.06 7.79
C ARG A 88 -3.14 -11.06 8.06
N GLY A 89 -4.19 -10.64 8.75
CA GLY A 89 -5.37 -11.46 9.01
C GLY A 89 -6.18 -11.83 7.76
N LEU A 90 -6.00 -11.11 6.64
CA LEU A 90 -6.65 -11.41 5.36
C LEU A 90 -5.87 -12.45 4.52
N ALA A 91 -4.69 -12.87 4.95
CA ALA A 91 -3.84 -13.77 4.18
C ALA A 91 -4.44 -15.17 4.08
N THR A 92 -4.63 -15.65 2.86
CA THR A 92 -4.90 -17.06 2.57
C THR A 92 -4.16 -17.46 1.30
N PRO A 93 -3.76 -18.74 1.13
CA PRO A 93 -3.00 -19.19 -0.03
C PRO A 93 -3.62 -18.80 -1.39
N ASP A 94 -4.96 -18.83 -1.47
CA ASP A 94 -5.72 -18.58 -2.70
C ASP A 94 -6.18 -17.13 -2.86
N TYR A 95 -6.09 -16.31 -1.82
CA TYR A 95 -6.60 -14.93 -1.83
C TYR A 95 -5.50 -13.87 -1.79
N LEU A 96 -4.57 -13.97 -0.83
CA LEU A 96 -3.55 -12.97 -0.58
C LEU A 96 -2.34 -13.60 0.09
N GLN A 97 -1.18 -13.48 -0.56
CA GLN A 97 0.10 -13.92 -0.02
C GLN A 97 0.82 -12.77 0.66
N ILE A 98 1.48 -13.05 1.77
CA ILE A 98 2.23 -12.07 2.54
C ILE A 98 3.65 -12.56 2.78
N THR A 99 4.59 -11.63 2.76
CA THR A 99 5.97 -11.83 3.19
C THR A 99 6.22 -10.98 4.43
N ASP A 100 6.84 -11.58 5.44
CA ASP A 100 7.19 -10.86 6.66
C ASP A 100 8.26 -9.79 6.44
N CYS A 101 8.27 -8.83 7.35
CA CYS A 101 9.16 -7.66 7.38
C CYS A 101 9.68 -7.44 8.78
#